data_AF-A0A7X9GZB4-F1
#
_entry.id   AF-A0A7X9GZB4-F1
#
_cell.length_a   1.000
_cell.length_b   1.000
_cell.length_c   1.000
_cell.angle_alpha   90.00
_cell.angle_beta   90.00
_cell.angle_gamma   90.00
#
_symmetry.space_group_name_H-M   'P 1'
#
loop_
_entity.id
_entity.type
_entity.pdbx_description
1 polymer ?
#
loop_
_entity_poly.entity_id
_entity_poly.type
_entity_poly.pdbx_seq_one_letter_code
_entity_poly.pdbx_strand_id
1 'polypeptide(L)'
;LINFIFIMFSYTLVYLVEQSFGFISGVSLVELSNINKPLLKELSEKAPGTFQHSMQVSNLAMAAASKLGANASLIRTGALYHDIGKMVNPAFFTENQTPGMNPHAGLPFEESARIIINHVKDGVRIAQKNNIPKQIIDFIETHHGTSMPKFFYISWKNANPGKEVKESDFRYPGPNPFTREEAIMMMADSVEASSRSLPEYTEESIRTLVDKIIDAQLYEGYFKMAPITFRDIQTVKDVFVEKLQTIYHSRIAYPELNRNEKKQLRDQDHTADNKISQEES
;
A
#
# COMPACT_ATOMS: atom_id res chain seq x y z
N LEU A 1 -8.46 14.91 42.00
CA LEU A 1 -8.01 13.56 42.41
C LEU A 1 -9.00 12.47 42.00
N ILE A 2 -10.28 12.56 42.42
CA ILE A 2 -11.32 11.56 42.09
C ILE A 2 -11.51 11.37 40.57
N ASN A 3 -11.63 12.46 39.80
CA ASN A 3 -11.74 12.38 38.34
C ASN A 3 -10.52 11.74 37.67
N PHE A 4 -9.32 11.99 38.20
CA PHE A 4 -8.09 11.38 37.69
C PHE A 4 -8.07 9.87 37.93
N ILE A 5 -8.50 9.42 39.11
CA ILE A 5 -8.63 8.00 39.45
C ILE A 5 -9.65 7.33 38.52
N PHE A 6 -10.81 7.95 38.28
CA PHE A 6 -11.81 7.42 37.35
C PHE A 6 -11.31 7.33 35.91
N ILE A 7 -10.54 8.32 35.45
CA ILE A 7 -9.94 8.30 34.11
C ILE A 7 -8.93 7.14 34.00
N MET A 8 -8.02 6.97 34.96
CA MET A 8 -7.06 5.85 34.95
C MET A 8 -7.74 4.48 35.02
N PHE A 9 -8.78 4.37 35.85
CA PHE A 9 -9.60 3.16 35.92
C PHE A 9 -10.32 2.88 34.59
N SER A 10 -10.82 3.93 33.91
CA SER A 10 -11.51 3.77 32.62
C SER A 10 -10.59 3.19 31.53
N TYR A 11 -9.32 3.60 31.44
CA TYR A 11 -8.37 3.00 30.49
C TYR A 11 -8.13 1.51 30.78
N THR A 12 -8.02 1.15 32.05
CA THR A 12 -7.85 -0.24 32.46
C THR A 12 -9.09 -1.07 32.11
N LEU A 13 -10.29 -0.53 32.36
CA LEU A 13 -11.55 -1.18 32.04
C LEU A 13 -11.74 -1.35 30.53
N VAL A 14 -11.40 -0.32 29.73
CA VAL A 14 -11.41 -0.39 28.26
C VAL A 14 -10.51 -1.53 27.79
N TYR A 15 -9.27 -1.62 28.27
CA TYR A 15 -8.35 -2.70 27.91
C TYR A 15 -8.93 -4.10 28.23
N LEU A 16 -9.55 -4.29 29.39
CA LEU A 16 -10.18 -5.57 29.75
C LEU A 16 -11.36 -5.93 28.83
N VAL A 17 -12.16 -4.94 28.43
CA VAL A 17 -13.27 -5.13 27.48
C VAL A 17 -12.74 -5.45 26.08
N GLU A 18 -11.70 -4.77 25.61
CA GLU A 18 -11.04 -5.05 24.32
C GLU A 18 -10.59 -6.52 24.25
N GLN A 19 -9.91 -7.01 25.29
CA GLN A 19 -9.44 -8.40 25.35
C GLN A 19 -10.59 -9.42 25.38
N SER A 20 -11.71 -9.06 26.02
CA SER A 20 -12.86 -9.97 26.18
C SER A 20 -13.73 -10.05 24.91
N PHE A 21 -13.85 -8.96 24.15
CA PHE A 21 -14.77 -8.85 23.02
C PHE A 21 -14.07 -8.69 21.65
N GLY A 22 -12.74 -8.60 21.61
CA GLY A 22 -11.97 -8.52 20.36
C GLY A 22 -12.09 -7.18 19.62
N PHE A 23 -12.62 -6.13 20.28
CA PHE A 23 -12.66 -4.77 19.73
C PHE A 23 -11.36 -4.03 20.01
N ILE A 24 -10.93 -3.17 19.08
CA ILE A 24 -9.84 -2.21 19.31
C ILE A 24 -10.45 -0.82 19.52
N SER A 25 -10.10 -0.17 20.63
CA SER A 25 -10.49 1.21 20.92
C SER A 25 -9.73 2.22 20.06
N GLY A 26 -10.30 3.43 19.95
CA GLY A 26 -9.64 4.53 19.24
C GLY A 26 -8.26 4.87 19.82
N VAL A 27 -8.06 4.74 21.13
CA VAL A 27 -6.77 4.99 21.78
C VAL A 27 -5.73 3.96 21.34
N SER A 28 -6.10 2.67 21.36
CA SER A 28 -5.25 1.59 20.89
C SER A 28 -4.90 1.74 19.40
N LEU A 29 -5.84 2.20 18.56
CA LEU A 29 -5.58 2.50 17.14
C LEU A 29 -4.58 3.65 16.96
N VAL A 30 -4.72 4.73 17.73
CA VAL A 30 -3.76 5.84 17.70
C VAL A 30 -2.36 5.33 18.07
N GLU A 31 -2.27 4.53 19.13
CA GLU A 31 -1.01 3.98 19.62
C GLU A 31 -0.34 3.03 18.61
N LEU A 32 -1.12 2.14 17.98
CA LEU A 32 -0.66 1.22 16.94
C LEU A 32 -0.27 1.95 15.65
N SER A 33 -0.92 3.06 15.34
CA SER A 33 -0.60 3.85 14.14
C SER A 33 0.64 4.74 14.27
N ASN A 34 1.31 4.72 15.43
CA ASN A 34 2.54 5.47 15.64
C ASN A 34 3.73 4.77 14.97
N ILE A 35 4.16 5.30 13.83
CA ILE A 35 5.26 4.76 13.02
C ILE A 35 6.62 4.73 13.73
N ASN A 36 6.78 5.45 14.84
CA ASN A 36 8.01 5.44 15.62
C ASN A 36 8.10 4.25 16.60
N LYS A 37 7.05 3.42 16.69
CA LYS A 37 7.07 2.20 17.51
C LYS A 37 8.01 1.15 16.93
N PRO A 38 8.57 0.25 17.76
CA PRO A 38 9.62 -0.69 17.36
C PRO A 38 9.33 -1.47 16.08
N LEU A 39 8.12 -2.05 15.92
CA LEU A 39 7.80 -2.89 14.77
C LEU A 39 7.69 -2.10 13.45
N LEU A 40 7.02 -0.94 13.45
CA LEU A 40 6.89 -0.11 12.25
C LEU A 40 8.22 0.59 11.90
N LYS A 41 9.01 0.93 12.92
CA LYS A 41 10.37 1.42 12.74
C LYS A 41 11.26 0.33 12.11
N GLU A 42 11.19 -0.90 12.61
CA GLU A 42 11.90 -2.04 12.04
C GLU A 42 11.51 -2.28 10.57
N LEU A 43 10.21 -2.17 10.23
CA LEU A 43 9.74 -2.22 8.85
C LEU A 43 10.40 -1.13 7.99
N SER A 44 10.44 0.11 8.49
CA SER A 44 11.06 1.23 7.76
C SER A 44 12.56 1.04 7.52
N GLU A 45 13.26 0.37 8.44
CA GLU A 45 14.71 0.12 8.36
C GLU A 45 15.04 -1.08 7.48
N LYS A 46 14.26 -2.18 7.57
CA LYS A 46 14.52 -3.43 6.84
C LYS A 46 13.93 -3.45 5.43
N ALA A 47 12.77 -2.84 5.23
CA ALA A 47 12.04 -2.84 3.96
C ALA A 47 11.44 -1.44 3.69
N PRO A 48 12.29 -0.42 3.43
CA PRO A 48 11.85 0.97 3.29
C PRO A 48 10.86 1.20 2.15
N GLY A 49 10.98 0.45 1.05
CA GLY A 49 10.05 0.51 -0.07
C GLY A 49 8.66 0.00 0.29
N THR A 50 8.60 -1.13 1.01
CA THR A 50 7.36 -1.67 1.57
C THR A 50 6.75 -0.75 2.62
N PHE A 51 7.57 -0.08 3.44
CA PHE A 51 7.08 0.92 4.39
C PHE A 51 6.40 2.09 3.65
N GLN A 52 7.03 2.63 2.61
CA GLN A 52 6.44 3.71 1.80
C GLN A 52 5.15 3.26 1.09
N HIS A 53 5.14 2.04 0.54
CA HIS A 53 3.93 1.39 0.02
C HIS A 53 2.80 1.39 1.04
N SER A 54 3.06 0.85 2.23
CA SER A 54 2.07 0.75 3.31
C SER A 54 1.50 2.12 3.70
N MET A 55 2.32 3.18 3.70
CA MET A 55 1.87 4.55 3.96
C MET A 55 0.93 5.08 2.85
N GLN A 56 1.24 4.83 1.57
CA GLN A 56 0.39 5.27 0.46
C GLN A 56 -0.93 4.51 0.43
N VAL A 57 -0.89 3.18 0.61
CA VAL A 57 -2.09 2.35 0.75
C VAL A 57 -2.95 2.83 1.90
N SER A 58 -2.34 3.14 3.05
CA SER A 58 -3.04 3.69 4.22
C SER A 58 -3.78 4.99 3.90
N ASN A 59 -3.14 5.91 3.17
CA ASN A 59 -3.77 7.17 2.77
C ASN A 59 -4.96 6.98 1.82
N LEU A 60 -4.81 6.11 0.81
CA LEU A 60 -5.88 5.79 -0.14
C LEU A 60 -7.06 5.13 0.56
N ALA A 61 -6.79 4.07 1.32
CA ALA A 61 -7.79 3.27 2.00
C ALA A 61 -8.55 4.09 3.06
N MET A 62 -7.84 4.92 3.83
CA MET A 62 -8.44 5.82 4.82
C MET A 62 -9.39 6.84 4.16
N ALA A 63 -9.00 7.40 3.02
CA ALA A 63 -9.83 8.37 2.29
C ALA A 63 -11.15 7.73 1.82
N ALA A 64 -11.08 6.53 1.26
CA ALA A 64 -12.25 5.79 0.81
C ALA A 64 -13.14 5.37 2.00
N ALA A 65 -12.56 4.84 3.07
CA ALA A 65 -13.30 4.46 4.28
C ALA A 65 -14.02 5.66 4.91
N SER A 66 -13.37 6.82 4.99
CA SER A 66 -13.97 8.06 5.50
C SER A 66 -15.18 8.49 4.67
N LYS A 67 -15.07 8.39 3.33
CA LYS A 67 -16.17 8.75 2.41
C LYS A 67 -17.38 7.83 2.57
N LEU A 68 -17.15 6.56 2.90
CA LEU A 68 -18.19 5.54 3.08
C LEU A 68 -18.73 5.44 4.51
N GLY A 69 -18.21 6.23 5.46
CA GLY A 69 -18.55 6.10 6.88
C GLY A 69 -18.07 4.77 7.51
N ALA A 70 -17.07 4.12 6.91
CA ALA A 70 -16.39 2.95 7.45
C ALA A 70 -15.32 3.39 8.49
N ASN A 71 -14.72 2.43 9.19
CA ASN A 71 -13.74 2.74 10.22
C ASN A 71 -12.38 3.15 9.63
N ALA A 72 -12.24 4.45 9.36
CA ALA A 72 -11.05 5.05 8.77
C ALA A 72 -9.78 4.88 9.62
N SER A 73 -9.90 4.91 10.95
CA SER A 73 -8.75 4.71 11.85
C SER A 73 -8.28 3.25 11.84
N LEU A 74 -9.23 2.30 11.78
CA LEU A 74 -8.91 0.87 11.72
C LEU A 74 -8.19 0.54 10.42
N ILE A 75 -8.72 0.94 9.26
CA ILE A 75 -8.09 0.64 7.97
C ILE A 75 -6.73 1.33 7.83
N ARG A 76 -6.60 2.57 8.36
CA ARG A 76 -5.32 3.28 8.41
C ARG A 76 -4.27 2.43 9.14
N THR A 77 -4.61 1.94 10.33
CA THR A 77 -3.70 1.10 11.12
C THR A 77 -3.46 -0.23 10.43
N GLY A 78 -4.49 -0.94 9.97
CA GLY A 78 -4.37 -2.20 9.24
C GLY A 78 -3.40 -2.11 8.05
N ALA A 79 -3.51 -1.03 7.27
CA ALA A 79 -2.62 -0.78 6.14
C ALA A 79 -1.15 -0.61 6.51
N LEU A 80 -0.82 -0.08 7.70
CA LEU A 80 0.57 0.05 8.14
C LEU A 80 1.22 -1.31 8.44
N TYR A 81 0.41 -2.32 8.77
CA TYR A 81 0.89 -3.64 9.18
C TYR A 81 0.72 -4.73 8.11
N HIS A 82 -0.13 -4.53 7.09
CA HIS A 82 -0.54 -5.60 6.17
C HIS A 82 0.64 -6.37 5.55
N ASP A 83 1.75 -5.66 5.32
CA ASP A 83 2.89 -6.13 4.56
C ASP A 83 4.15 -6.41 5.41
N ILE A 84 4.04 -6.40 6.75
CA ILE A 84 5.19 -6.57 7.66
C ILE A 84 5.95 -7.89 7.44
N GLY A 85 5.31 -8.91 6.87
CA GLY A 85 5.96 -10.17 6.54
C GLY A 85 7.04 -10.04 5.47
N LYS A 86 6.99 -9.02 4.62
CA LYS A 86 8.04 -8.75 3.61
C LYS A 86 9.41 -8.46 4.25
N MET A 87 9.45 -8.07 5.53
CA MET A 87 10.70 -7.91 6.29
C MET A 87 11.56 -9.18 6.36
N VAL A 88 10.96 -10.37 6.20
CA VAL A 88 11.71 -11.63 6.25
C VAL A 88 12.64 -11.76 5.04
N ASN A 89 12.18 -11.33 3.87
CA ASN A 89 12.93 -11.44 2.61
C ASN A 89 12.77 -10.17 1.74
N PRO A 90 13.22 -8.98 2.20
CA PRO A 90 12.87 -7.71 1.56
C PRO A 90 13.27 -7.64 0.08
N ALA A 91 14.45 -8.16 -0.26
CA ALA A 91 14.99 -8.14 -1.62
C ALA A 91 14.08 -8.81 -2.65
N PHE A 92 13.22 -9.76 -2.25
CA PHE A 92 12.30 -10.45 -3.15
C PHE A 92 11.07 -9.61 -3.53
N PHE A 93 10.90 -8.42 -2.96
CA PHE A 93 9.79 -7.53 -3.28
C PHE A 93 10.30 -6.32 -4.05
N THR A 94 9.71 -6.07 -5.22
CA THR A 94 10.20 -5.11 -6.22
C THR A 94 10.38 -3.70 -5.67
N GLU A 95 9.54 -3.28 -4.73
CA GLU A 95 9.61 -1.97 -4.10
C GLU A 95 10.86 -1.78 -3.22
N ASN A 96 11.52 -2.87 -2.80
CA ASN A 96 12.76 -2.83 -2.02
C ASN A 96 14.01 -3.19 -2.85
N GLN A 97 13.86 -3.47 -4.14
CA GLN A 97 14.97 -3.89 -4.98
C GLN A 97 15.83 -2.72 -5.43
N THR A 98 17.15 -2.89 -5.37
CA THR A 98 18.10 -2.01 -6.03
C THR A 98 18.09 -2.29 -7.54
N PRO A 99 18.15 -1.26 -8.40
CA PRO A 99 18.24 -1.46 -9.85
C PRO A 99 19.32 -2.46 -10.24
N GLY A 100 18.98 -3.43 -11.10
CA GLY A 100 19.90 -4.47 -11.59
C GLY A 100 20.00 -5.72 -10.71
N MET A 101 19.40 -5.75 -9.52
CA MET A 101 19.32 -6.94 -8.67
C MET A 101 17.95 -7.59 -8.78
N ASN A 102 17.89 -8.83 -9.28
CA ASN A 102 16.66 -9.62 -9.29
C ASN A 102 16.90 -10.96 -8.57
N PRO A 103 16.53 -11.10 -7.29
CA PRO A 103 16.76 -12.34 -6.55
C PRO A 103 15.84 -13.49 -6.98
N HIS A 104 14.84 -13.23 -7.82
CA HIS A 104 14.08 -14.29 -8.49
C HIS A 104 14.84 -14.90 -9.68
N ALA A 105 15.90 -14.24 -10.17
CA ALA A 105 16.70 -14.76 -11.27
C ALA A 105 17.34 -16.09 -10.87
N GLY A 106 17.09 -17.13 -11.66
CA GLY A 106 17.61 -18.48 -11.41
C GLY A 106 16.77 -19.34 -10.45
N LEU A 107 15.69 -18.81 -9.86
CA LEU A 107 14.74 -19.62 -9.10
C LEU A 107 13.64 -20.19 -9.99
N PRO A 108 13.11 -21.39 -9.68
CA PRO A 108 11.85 -21.87 -10.25
C PRO A 108 10.71 -20.88 -9.99
N PHE A 109 9.75 -20.81 -10.90
CA PHE A 109 8.61 -19.89 -10.77
C PHE A 109 7.74 -20.24 -9.56
N GLU A 110 7.60 -21.52 -9.25
CA GLU A 110 6.92 -22.05 -8.06
C GLU A 110 7.60 -21.57 -6.78
N GLU A 111 8.94 -21.57 -6.76
CA GLU A 111 9.73 -21.09 -5.61
C GLU A 111 9.51 -19.60 -5.39
N SER A 112 9.59 -18.82 -6.47
CA SER A 112 9.35 -17.39 -6.43
C SER A 112 7.94 -17.07 -5.97
N ALA A 113 6.93 -17.75 -6.52
CA ALA A 113 5.55 -17.61 -6.09
C ALA A 113 5.38 -17.93 -4.60
N ARG A 114 6.02 -19.00 -4.12
CA ARG A 114 5.98 -19.38 -2.70
C ARG A 114 6.60 -18.32 -1.79
N ILE A 115 7.74 -17.73 -2.15
CA ILE A 115 8.37 -16.64 -1.39
C ILE A 115 7.41 -15.45 -1.29
N ILE A 116 6.80 -15.05 -2.42
CA ILE A 116 5.85 -13.96 -2.45
C ILE A 116 4.62 -14.29 -1.61
N ILE A 117 4.00 -15.46 -1.77
CA ILE A 117 2.78 -15.83 -1.03
C ILE A 117 3.03 -15.93 0.49
N ASN A 118 4.22 -16.38 0.90
CA ASN A 118 4.54 -16.60 2.31
C ASN A 118 4.64 -15.32 3.15
N HIS A 119 4.77 -14.13 2.55
CA HIS A 119 4.80 -12.89 3.34
C HIS A 119 3.54 -12.72 4.19
N VAL A 120 2.39 -13.24 3.76
CA VAL A 120 1.16 -13.23 4.57
C VAL A 120 1.36 -14.03 5.86
N LYS A 121 1.80 -15.29 5.74
CA LYS A 121 2.04 -16.17 6.90
C LYS A 121 3.14 -15.64 7.82
N ASP A 122 4.20 -15.10 7.23
CA ASP A 122 5.29 -14.48 7.99
C ASP A 122 4.82 -13.22 8.71
N GLY A 123 3.98 -12.40 8.06
CA GLY A 123 3.38 -11.21 8.64
C GLY A 123 2.49 -11.54 9.83
N VAL A 124 1.63 -12.55 9.71
CA VAL A 124 0.80 -13.05 10.83
C VAL A 124 1.67 -13.49 12.00
N ARG A 125 2.73 -14.27 11.74
CA ARG A 125 3.65 -14.73 12.80
C ARG A 125 4.34 -13.56 13.50
N ILE A 126 4.81 -12.56 12.75
CA ILE A 126 5.45 -11.36 13.30
C ILE A 126 4.43 -10.55 14.12
N ALA A 127 3.22 -10.36 13.61
CA ALA A 127 2.16 -9.64 14.30
C ALA A 127 1.79 -10.31 15.63
N GLN A 128 1.58 -11.63 15.63
CA GLN A 128 1.29 -12.41 16.85
C GLN A 128 2.42 -12.31 17.88
N LYS A 129 3.68 -12.44 17.45
CA LYS A 129 4.85 -12.29 18.33
C LYS A 129 4.92 -10.90 18.98
N ASN A 130 4.41 -9.87 18.30
CA ASN A 130 4.39 -8.50 18.78
C ASN A 130 3.06 -8.11 19.47
N ASN A 131 2.19 -9.09 19.78
CA ASN A 131 0.88 -8.88 20.41
C ASN A 131 -0.01 -7.89 19.65
N ILE A 132 0.10 -7.87 18.31
CA ILE A 132 -0.78 -7.07 17.48
C ILE A 132 -2.21 -7.65 17.56
N PRO A 133 -3.26 -6.82 17.76
CA PRO A 133 -4.61 -7.33 17.91
C PRO A 133 -5.13 -8.07 16.68
N LYS A 134 -6.05 -9.03 16.88
CA LYS A 134 -6.60 -9.87 15.81
C LYS A 134 -7.19 -9.07 14.64
N GLN A 135 -7.94 -7.99 14.91
CA GLN A 135 -8.53 -7.18 13.84
C GLN A 135 -7.47 -6.52 12.92
N ILE A 136 -6.23 -6.31 13.38
CA ILE A 136 -5.12 -5.84 12.53
C ILE A 136 -4.47 -7.01 11.79
N ILE A 137 -4.35 -8.17 12.45
CA ILE A 137 -3.88 -9.41 11.81
C ILE A 137 -4.81 -9.82 10.66
N ASP A 138 -6.12 -9.59 10.78
CA ASP A 138 -7.09 -9.87 9.72
C ASP A 138 -6.76 -9.13 8.41
N PHE A 139 -6.28 -7.89 8.48
CA PHE A 139 -5.81 -7.18 7.27
C PHE A 139 -4.57 -7.85 6.64
N ILE A 140 -3.67 -8.41 7.44
CA ILE A 140 -2.52 -9.17 6.93
C ILE A 140 -3.02 -10.44 6.22
N GLU A 141 -3.97 -11.16 6.81
CA GLU A 141 -4.48 -12.43 6.26
C GLU A 141 -5.31 -12.25 4.99
N THR A 142 -6.07 -11.15 4.90
CA THR A 142 -7.12 -10.98 3.89
C THR A 142 -6.76 -10.08 2.71
N HIS A 143 -5.73 -9.22 2.81
CA HIS A 143 -5.49 -8.17 1.80
C HIS A 143 -5.23 -8.70 0.38
N HIS A 144 -4.78 -9.95 0.23
CA HIS A 144 -4.69 -10.62 -1.07
C HIS A 144 -5.79 -11.66 -1.34
N GLY A 145 -6.62 -11.98 -0.34
CA GLY A 145 -7.64 -13.02 -0.44
C GLY A 145 -7.08 -14.34 -0.98
N THR A 146 -7.79 -14.91 -1.95
CA THR A 146 -7.39 -16.13 -2.68
C THR A 146 -6.84 -15.83 -4.08
N SER A 147 -6.30 -14.62 -4.25
CA SER A 147 -5.73 -14.18 -5.52
C SER A 147 -4.47 -14.97 -5.91
N MET A 148 -3.97 -14.71 -7.12
CA MET A 148 -2.82 -15.41 -7.70
C MET A 148 -1.78 -14.39 -8.15
N PRO A 149 -0.50 -14.52 -7.77
CA PRO A 149 0.61 -13.78 -8.38
C PRO A 149 0.76 -14.16 -9.86
N LYS A 150 -0.04 -13.52 -10.73
CA LYS A 150 -0.21 -13.89 -12.14
C LYS A 150 1.11 -13.95 -12.91
N PHE A 151 2.08 -13.09 -12.58
CA PHE A 151 3.38 -13.07 -13.25
C PHE A 151 4.08 -14.44 -13.20
N PHE A 152 4.19 -15.05 -12.01
CA PHE A 152 4.90 -16.33 -11.86
C PHE A 152 4.12 -17.49 -12.47
N TYR A 153 2.80 -17.52 -12.31
CA TYR A 153 1.96 -18.56 -12.90
C TYR A 153 1.99 -18.54 -14.44
N ILE A 154 1.86 -17.35 -15.03
CA ILE A 154 1.90 -17.19 -16.50
C ILE A 154 3.31 -17.52 -17.02
N SER A 155 4.36 -17.06 -16.34
CA SER A 155 5.75 -17.37 -16.73
C SER A 155 6.02 -18.88 -16.67
N TRP A 156 5.48 -19.57 -15.67
CA TRP A 156 5.55 -21.03 -15.58
C TRP A 156 4.86 -21.71 -16.75
N LYS A 157 3.63 -21.30 -17.08
CA LYS A 157 2.85 -21.85 -18.21
C LYS A 157 3.57 -21.66 -19.54
N ASN A 158 4.17 -20.49 -19.75
CA ASN A 158 4.93 -20.18 -20.96
C ASN A 158 6.21 -21.02 -21.06
N ALA A 159 6.91 -21.26 -19.95
CA ALA A 159 8.11 -22.09 -19.91
C ALA A 159 7.82 -23.61 -19.98
N ASN A 160 6.58 -24.02 -19.69
CA ASN A 160 6.15 -25.42 -19.70
C ASN A 160 4.90 -25.65 -20.58
N PRO A 161 4.97 -25.45 -21.91
CA PRO A 161 3.83 -25.68 -22.79
C PRO A 161 3.30 -27.11 -22.68
N GLY A 162 1.98 -27.25 -22.55
CA GLY A 162 1.30 -28.56 -22.45
C GLY A 162 1.40 -29.25 -21.08
N LYS A 163 2.06 -28.64 -20.09
CA LYS A 163 2.07 -29.15 -18.72
C LYS A 163 1.01 -28.47 -17.85
N GLU A 164 0.53 -29.22 -16.87
CA GLU A 164 -0.34 -28.71 -15.82
C GLU A 164 0.40 -28.57 -14.50
N VAL A 165 0.05 -27.54 -13.74
CA VAL A 165 0.50 -27.32 -12.37
C VAL A 165 -0.74 -27.05 -11.54
N LYS A 166 -0.67 -27.38 -10.25
CA LYS A 166 -1.76 -27.08 -9.33
C LYS A 166 -1.85 -25.58 -9.15
N GLU A 167 -2.98 -24.98 -9.50
CA GLU A 167 -3.19 -23.54 -9.30
C GLU A 167 -3.04 -23.12 -7.83
N SER A 168 -3.35 -24.03 -6.89
CA SER A 168 -3.16 -23.79 -5.46
C SER A 168 -1.74 -23.41 -5.07
N ASP A 169 -0.74 -23.87 -5.84
CA ASP A 169 0.67 -23.59 -5.56
C ASP A 169 1.04 -22.14 -5.90
N PHE A 170 0.17 -21.46 -6.65
CA PHE A 170 0.29 -20.05 -7.04
C PHE A 170 -0.82 -19.18 -6.45
N ARG A 171 -1.62 -19.67 -5.50
CA ARG A 171 -2.67 -18.86 -4.87
C ARG A 171 -2.35 -18.53 -3.43
N TYR A 172 -2.73 -17.33 -3.03
CA TYR A 172 -2.78 -16.99 -1.62
C TYR A 172 -3.80 -17.88 -0.92
N PRO A 173 -3.52 -18.28 0.35
CA PRO A 173 -4.39 -19.19 1.08
C PRO A 173 -5.73 -18.57 1.49
N GLY A 174 -5.87 -17.24 1.38
CA GLY A 174 -7.00 -16.51 1.94
C GLY A 174 -6.96 -16.42 3.47
N PRO A 175 -8.11 -16.09 4.09
CA PRO A 175 -9.45 -15.98 3.49
C PRO A 175 -9.63 -14.72 2.63
N ASN A 176 -10.68 -14.69 1.81
CA ASN A 176 -11.12 -13.46 1.14
C ASN A 176 -11.63 -12.44 2.18
N PRO A 177 -11.59 -11.12 1.86
CA PRO A 177 -12.19 -10.09 2.69
C PRO A 177 -13.62 -10.40 3.10
N PHE A 178 -13.93 -10.20 4.39
CA PHE A 178 -15.25 -10.41 4.98
C PHE A 178 -15.77 -9.18 5.71
N THR A 179 -14.95 -8.14 5.88
CA THR A 179 -15.41 -6.81 6.31
C THR A 179 -15.35 -5.79 5.17
N ARG A 180 -16.06 -4.67 5.33
CA ARG A 180 -16.03 -3.59 4.34
C ARG A 180 -14.64 -2.95 4.27
N GLU A 181 -13.98 -2.81 5.42
CA GLU A 181 -12.64 -2.25 5.55
C GLU A 181 -11.59 -3.13 4.87
N GLU A 182 -11.63 -4.45 5.02
CA GLU A 182 -10.72 -5.37 4.34
C GLU A 182 -10.90 -5.33 2.81
N ALA A 183 -12.14 -5.20 2.32
CA ALA A 183 -12.40 -5.07 0.89
C ALA A 183 -11.80 -3.76 0.34
N ILE A 184 -11.94 -2.64 1.07
CA ILE A 184 -11.30 -1.36 0.73
C ILE A 184 -9.77 -1.51 0.75
N MET A 185 -9.21 -2.23 1.73
CA MET A 185 -7.78 -2.47 1.84
C MET A 185 -7.24 -3.25 0.62
N MET A 186 -7.90 -4.34 0.24
CA MET A 186 -7.53 -5.15 -0.93
C MET A 186 -7.58 -4.33 -2.23
N MET A 187 -8.58 -3.46 -2.39
CA MET A 187 -8.64 -2.54 -3.53
C MET A 187 -7.49 -1.53 -3.51
N ALA A 188 -7.23 -0.90 -2.36
CA ALA A 188 -6.20 0.12 -2.20
C ALA A 188 -4.79 -0.43 -2.48
N ASP A 189 -4.45 -1.59 -1.91
CA ASP A 189 -3.16 -2.26 -2.10
C ASP A 189 -2.88 -2.54 -3.58
N SER A 190 -3.84 -3.19 -4.26
CA SER A 190 -3.66 -3.54 -5.67
C SER A 190 -3.59 -2.33 -6.60
N VAL A 191 -4.38 -1.29 -6.31
CA VAL A 191 -4.41 -0.05 -7.09
C VAL A 191 -3.11 0.75 -6.92
N GLU A 192 -2.63 0.92 -5.69
CA GLU A 192 -1.36 1.61 -5.41
C GLU A 192 -0.20 0.89 -6.09
N ALA A 193 -0.09 -0.42 -5.87
CA ALA A 193 1.03 -1.20 -6.41
C ALA A 193 1.07 -1.13 -7.94
N SER A 194 -0.09 -1.18 -8.59
CA SER A 194 -0.20 -1.11 -10.04
C SER A 194 0.01 0.30 -10.59
N SER A 195 -0.38 1.36 -9.87
CA SER A 195 -0.28 2.74 -10.35
C SER A 195 1.16 3.18 -10.53
N ARG A 196 2.10 2.60 -9.79
CA ARG A 196 3.56 2.84 -9.93
C ARG A 196 4.11 2.50 -11.33
N SER A 197 3.41 1.63 -12.07
CA SER A 197 3.82 1.19 -13.41
C SER A 197 3.19 1.99 -14.55
N LEU A 198 2.34 2.98 -14.25
CA LEU A 198 1.73 3.82 -15.27
C LEU A 198 2.80 4.64 -16.01
N PRO A 199 2.76 4.67 -17.36
CA PRO A 199 3.67 5.50 -18.14
C PRO A 199 3.34 7.00 -17.99
N GLU A 200 2.06 7.32 -17.83
CA GLU A 200 1.55 8.68 -17.64
C GLU A 200 0.40 8.68 -16.63
N TYR A 201 0.26 9.80 -15.91
CA TYR A 201 -0.69 9.96 -14.81
C TYR A 201 -1.78 10.96 -15.21
N THR A 202 -2.52 10.66 -16.28
CA THR A 202 -3.71 11.42 -16.69
C THR A 202 -4.94 10.90 -15.94
N GLU A 203 -6.01 11.69 -15.90
CA GLU A 203 -7.29 11.22 -15.33
C GLU A 203 -7.77 9.93 -15.97
N GLU A 204 -7.71 9.86 -17.30
CA GLU A 204 -8.14 8.71 -18.08
C GLU A 204 -7.28 7.46 -17.82
N SER A 205 -5.95 7.62 -17.75
CA SER A 205 -5.04 6.49 -17.49
C SER A 205 -5.25 5.92 -16.08
N ILE A 206 -5.41 6.80 -15.09
CA ILE A 206 -5.68 6.43 -13.69
C ILE A 206 -7.05 5.76 -13.57
N ARG A 207 -8.11 6.36 -14.14
CA ARG A 207 -9.47 5.81 -14.14
C ARG A 207 -9.51 4.41 -14.74
N THR A 208 -8.89 4.24 -15.90
CA THR A 208 -8.82 2.95 -16.60
C THR A 208 -8.11 1.89 -15.77
N LEU A 209 -7.00 2.25 -15.12
CA LEU A 209 -6.28 1.36 -14.22
C LEU A 209 -7.14 0.92 -13.03
N VAL A 210 -7.73 1.90 -12.34
CA VAL A 210 -8.56 1.68 -11.14
C VAL A 210 -9.75 0.79 -11.47
N ASP A 211 -10.47 1.06 -12.57
CA ASP A 211 -11.58 0.22 -13.03
C ASP A 211 -11.13 -1.19 -13.31
N LYS A 212 -10.08 -1.36 -14.14
CA LYS A 212 -9.58 -2.67 -14.53
C LYS A 212 -9.24 -3.56 -13.33
N ILE A 213 -8.59 -2.99 -12.31
CA ILE A 213 -8.15 -3.74 -11.12
C ILE A 213 -9.36 -4.12 -10.26
N ILE A 214 -10.19 -3.14 -9.92
CA ILE A 214 -11.30 -3.36 -8.98
C ILE A 214 -12.39 -4.23 -9.61
N ASP A 215 -12.67 -4.06 -10.91
CA ASP A 215 -13.63 -4.90 -11.63
C ASP A 215 -13.13 -6.34 -11.77
N ALA A 216 -11.82 -6.54 -11.94
CA ALA A 216 -11.25 -7.88 -11.90
C ALA A 216 -11.42 -8.53 -10.53
N GLN A 217 -11.13 -7.81 -9.43
CA GLN A 217 -11.32 -8.35 -8.08
C GLN A 217 -12.80 -8.69 -7.80
N LEU A 218 -13.71 -7.86 -8.27
CA LEU A 218 -15.15 -8.07 -8.18
C LEU A 218 -15.60 -9.32 -8.98
N TYR A 219 -15.13 -9.45 -10.23
CA TYR A 219 -15.46 -10.57 -11.11
C TYR A 219 -14.92 -11.92 -10.57
N GLU A 220 -13.70 -11.92 -10.02
CA GLU A 220 -13.10 -13.08 -9.35
C GLU A 220 -13.86 -13.46 -8.06
N GLY A 221 -14.72 -12.57 -7.57
CA GLY A 221 -15.61 -12.84 -6.44
C GLY A 221 -14.95 -12.69 -5.07
N TYR A 222 -13.85 -11.93 -4.97
CA TYR A 222 -13.16 -11.73 -3.69
C TYR A 222 -14.00 -10.99 -2.65
N PHE A 223 -15.01 -10.22 -3.09
CA PHE A 223 -15.85 -9.42 -2.19
C PHE A 223 -17.17 -10.09 -1.80
N LYS A 224 -17.40 -11.36 -2.18
CA LYS A 224 -18.68 -12.07 -1.93
C LYS A 224 -19.09 -12.16 -0.46
N MET A 225 -18.11 -12.17 0.45
CA MET A 225 -18.34 -12.29 1.89
C MET A 225 -18.32 -10.93 2.61
N ALA A 226 -17.86 -9.87 1.95
CA ALA A 226 -17.76 -8.55 2.54
C ALA A 226 -19.08 -7.77 2.36
N PRO A 227 -19.55 -7.03 3.38
CA PRO A 227 -20.75 -6.18 3.29
C PRO A 227 -20.47 -4.87 2.53
N ILE A 228 -20.05 -4.99 1.28
CA ILE A 228 -19.72 -3.91 0.36
C ILE A 228 -20.66 -3.93 -0.85
N THR A 229 -21.31 -2.81 -1.14
CA THR A 229 -22.25 -2.71 -2.25
C THR A 229 -21.56 -2.23 -3.53
N PHE A 230 -22.20 -2.41 -4.69
CA PHE A 230 -21.70 -1.83 -5.95
C PHE A 230 -21.57 -0.30 -5.89
N ARG A 231 -22.44 0.37 -5.12
CA ARG A 231 -22.36 1.82 -4.88
C ARG A 231 -21.12 2.18 -4.06
N ASP A 232 -20.80 1.37 -3.05
CA ASP A 232 -19.59 1.57 -2.25
C ASP A 232 -18.35 1.39 -3.12
N ILE A 233 -18.31 0.34 -3.95
CA ILE A 233 -17.21 0.08 -4.89
C ILE A 233 -17.03 1.25 -5.86
N GLN A 234 -18.11 1.79 -6.43
CA GLN A 234 -18.01 2.97 -7.30
C GLN A 234 -17.43 4.18 -6.57
N THR A 235 -17.88 4.41 -5.33
CA THR A 235 -17.35 5.50 -4.50
C THR A 235 -15.86 5.32 -4.19
N VAL A 236 -15.41 4.08 -3.91
CA VAL A 236 -13.99 3.76 -3.69
C VAL A 236 -13.18 4.08 -4.94
N LYS A 237 -13.66 3.66 -6.11
CA LYS A 237 -13.00 3.93 -7.39
C LYS A 237 -12.83 5.44 -7.62
N ASP A 238 -13.89 6.22 -7.42
CA ASP A 238 -13.86 7.67 -7.64
C ASP A 238 -12.89 8.37 -6.67
N VAL A 239 -12.88 7.95 -5.39
CA VAL A 239 -11.92 8.47 -4.40
C VAL A 239 -10.48 8.11 -4.77
N PHE A 240 -10.22 6.89 -5.23
CA PHE A 240 -8.86 6.49 -5.63
C PHE A 240 -8.37 7.28 -6.83
N VAL A 241 -9.22 7.54 -7.83
CA VAL A 241 -8.86 8.39 -8.97
C VAL A 241 -8.45 9.78 -8.50
N GLU A 242 -9.28 10.44 -7.67
CA GLU A 242 -8.99 11.77 -7.11
C GLU A 242 -7.67 11.80 -6.32
N LYS A 243 -7.43 10.79 -5.48
CA LYS A 243 -6.22 10.74 -4.64
C LYS A 243 -4.96 10.45 -5.44
N LEU A 244 -5.00 9.52 -6.39
CA LEU A 244 -3.86 9.24 -7.26
C LEU A 244 -3.53 10.45 -8.12
N GLN A 245 -4.53 11.13 -8.68
CA GLN A 245 -4.31 12.39 -9.40
C GLN A 245 -3.59 13.41 -8.50
N THR A 246 -4.00 13.57 -7.25
CA THR A 246 -3.36 14.51 -6.32
C THR A 246 -1.90 14.13 -6.04
N ILE A 247 -1.64 12.84 -5.79
CA ILE A 247 -0.29 12.31 -5.47
C ILE A 247 0.68 12.49 -6.64
N TYR A 248 0.21 12.33 -7.88
CA TYR A 248 1.07 12.36 -9.07
C TYR A 248 1.06 13.71 -9.81
N HIS A 249 0.01 14.52 -9.72
CA HIS A 249 0.01 15.90 -10.25
C HIS A 249 0.90 16.85 -9.45
N SER A 250 1.13 16.62 -8.16
CA SER A 250 2.10 17.42 -7.38
C SER A 250 3.56 17.20 -7.81
N ARG A 251 3.83 16.30 -8.75
CA ARG A 251 5.16 16.04 -9.34
C ARG A 251 5.37 16.69 -10.71
N ILE A 252 4.45 17.53 -11.20
CA ILE A 252 4.68 18.28 -12.44
C ILE A 252 5.97 19.10 -12.25
N ALA A 253 6.97 18.76 -13.07
CA ALA A 253 8.27 19.40 -13.05
C ALA A 253 8.12 20.91 -13.20
N TYR A 254 8.94 21.67 -12.46
CA TYR A 254 9.11 23.08 -12.77
C TYR A 254 9.47 23.20 -14.26
N PRO A 255 8.77 24.05 -15.02
CA PRO A 255 9.09 24.23 -16.43
C PRO A 255 10.56 24.63 -16.53
N GLU A 256 11.37 23.80 -17.18
CA GLU A 256 12.71 24.22 -17.55
C GLU A 256 12.59 25.23 -18.68
N LEU A 257 13.21 26.41 -18.48
CA LEU A 257 13.36 27.40 -19.54
C LEU A 257 13.87 26.73 -20.81
N ASN A 258 13.24 27.04 -21.94
CA ASN A 258 13.68 26.50 -23.23
C ASN A 258 15.14 26.88 -23.48
N ARG A 259 15.90 26.05 -24.21
CA ARG A 259 17.34 26.27 -24.45
C ARG A 259 17.64 27.65 -25.05
N ASN A 260 16.69 28.21 -25.80
CA ASN A 260 16.76 29.55 -26.38
C ASN A 260 16.56 30.66 -25.32
N GLU A 261 15.66 30.46 -24.36
CA GLU A 261 15.42 31.40 -23.25
C GLU A 261 16.57 31.35 -22.23
N LYS A 262 17.10 30.16 -21.92
CA LYS A 262 18.32 30.00 -21.10
C LYS A 262 19.52 30.73 -21.71
N LYS A 263 19.61 30.78 -23.05
CA LYS A 263 20.67 31.51 -23.76
C LYS A 263 20.46 33.01 -23.70
N GLN A 264 19.23 33.49 -23.94
CA GLN A 264 18.90 34.92 -23.84
C GLN A 264 19.12 35.49 -22.44
N LEU A 265 18.79 34.74 -21.38
CA LEU A 265 19.02 35.16 -20.00
C LEU A 265 20.52 35.21 -19.66
N ARG A 266 21.31 34.23 -20.12
CA ARG A 266 22.78 34.26 -19.98
C ARG A 266 23.43 35.43 -20.73
N ASP A 267 22.93 35.74 -21.93
CA ASP A 267 23.44 36.83 -22.74
C ASP A 267 23.03 38.21 -22.16
N GLN A 268 21.89 38.29 -21.45
CA GLN A 268 21.45 39.47 -20.70
C GLN A 268 22.28 39.72 -19.43
N ASP A 269 22.61 38.69 -18.66
CA ASP A 269 23.48 38.83 -17.48
C ASP A 269 24.90 39.26 -17.86
N HIS A 270 25.45 38.71 -18.96
CA HIS A 270 26.78 39.11 -19.45
C HIS A 270 26.85 40.53 -20.01
N THR A 271 25.72 41.09 -20.48
CA THR A 271 25.67 42.49 -20.95
C THR A 271 25.44 43.48 -19.81
N ALA A 272 24.85 43.06 -18.70
CA ALA A 272 24.74 43.86 -17.48
C ALA A 272 26.09 44.01 -16.77
N ASP A 273 26.85 42.91 -16.62
CA ASP A 273 28.19 42.94 -16.00
C ASP A 273 29.18 43.81 -16.79
N ASN A 274 29.14 43.75 -18.12
CA ASN A 274 30.02 44.56 -18.97
C ASN A 274 29.71 46.06 -18.93
N LYS A 275 28.46 46.46 -18.65
CA LYS A 275 28.09 47.87 -18.49
C LYS A 275 28.57 48.44 -17.16
N ILE A 276 28.50 47.66 -16.09
CA ILE A 276 28.98 48.08 -14.76
C ILE A 276 30.49 48.30 -14.79
N SER A 277 31.25 47.44 -15.48
CA SER A 277 32.70 47.58 -15.62
C SER A 277 33.19 48.73 -16.53
N GLN A 278 32.30 49.39 -17.28
CA GLN A 278 32.65 50.55 -18.13
C GLN A 278 32.26 51.90 -17.50
N GLU A 279 31.44 51.91 -16.46
CA GLU A 279 31.12 53.14 -15.70
C GLU A 279 32.08 53.38 -14.52
N GLU A 280 32.94 52.41 -14.17
CA GLU A 280 33.95 52.51 -13.10
C GLU A 280 35.38 52.81 -13.58
N SER A 281 35.58 53.17 -14.86
CA SER A 281 36.89 53.55 -15.45
C SER A 281 36.88 54.96 -16.02
#